data_AF-A0A8J6RAS1-F1
#
_entry.id   AF-A0A8J6RAS1-F1
#
_cell.length_a   1.000
_cell.length_b   1.000
_cell.length_c   1.000
_cell.angle_alpha   90.00
_cell.angle_beta   90.00
_cell.angle_gamma   90.00
#
_symmetry.space_group_name_H-M   'P 1'
#
loop_
_entity.id
_entity.type
_entity.pdbx_description
1 polymer ?
#
loop_
_entity_poly.entity_id
_entity_poly.type
_entity_poly.pdbx_seq_one_letter_code
_entity_poly.pdbx_strand_id
1 'polypeptide(L)'
;MDNSYVYAIVLLLPLSAAMVVFQANPYQALIMRGILGSLAALIYAMLGGADVALTEALVGTMLAVTLYAVAVRSSLVMRLGVLQEEGMKPSLQGQPLLDYLRSLLKRYQLRLELVSYTDQRTLHQALAAKEVHGICLPSAVEQTYDSDGDAPCILLRVPRLYEIFAAELPGAIAESRLYSPEDAAPLPKTPTLTEEHG
;
A
#
# COMPACT_ATOMS: atom_id res chain seq x y z
N MET A 1 22.30 -24.91 41.27
CA MET A 1 21.03 -24.65 40.57
C MET A 1 21.40 -24.03 39.24
N ASP A 2 21.20 -24.75 38.15
CA ASP A 2 21.79 -24.42 36.87
C ASP A 2 21.14 -23.16 36.28
N ASN A 3 21.97 -22.22 35.82
CA ASN A 3 21.57 -20.98 35.12
C ASN A 3 20.93 -21.25 33.72
N SER A 4 20.41 -22.46 33.51
CA SER A 4 19.77 -22.92 32.27
C SER A 4 18.63 -22.01 31.83
N TYR A 5 17.86 -21.49 32.79
CA TYR A 5 16.79 -20.53 32.52
C TYR A 5 17.32 -19.20 31.96
N VAL A 6 18.50 -18.73 32.38
CA VAL A 6 19.11 -17.50 31.85
C VAL A 6 19.50 -17.71 30.39
N TYR A 7 20.10 -18.85 30.06
CA TYR A 7 20.41 -19.19 28.67
C TYR A 7 19.15 -19.29 27.81
N ALA A 8 18.07 -19.87 28.33
CA ALA A 8 16.80 -19.93 27.63
C ALA A 8 16.24 -18.52 27.33
N ILE A 9 16.28 -17.60 28.31
CA ILE A 9 15.82 -16.21 28.12
C ILE A 9 16.72 -15.47 27.12
N VAL A 10 18.04 -15.64 27.20
CA VAL A 10 18.98 -15.02 26.26
C VAL A 10 18.74 -15.53 24.83
N LEU A 11 18.36 -16.79 24.64
CA LEU A 11 18.03 -17.37 23.34
C LEU A 11 16.73 -16.78 22.74
N LEU A 12 15.80 -16.30 23.56
CA LEU A 12 14.58 -15.64 23.07
C LEU A 12 14.88 -14.32 22.35
N LEU A 13 16.01 -13.66 22.66
CA LEU A 13 16.37 -12.39 22.06
C LEU A 13 16.70 -12.51 20.54
N PRO A 14 17.63 -13.36 20.08
CA PRO A 14 17.85 -13.56 18.64
C PRO A 14 16.63 -14.16 17.93
N LEU A 15 15.83 -15.00 18.62
CA LEU A 15 14.60 -15.54 18.07
C LEU A 15 13.56 -14.43 17.79
N SER A 16 13.27 -13.58 18.78
CA SER A 16 12.34 -12.45 18.62
C SER A 16 12.87 -11.43 17.62
N ALA A 17 14.18 -11.21 17.54
CA ALA A 17 14.79 -10.36 16.52
C ALA A 17 14.54 -10.91 15.11
N ALA A 18 14.71 -12.22 14.89
CA ALA A 18 14.40 -12.84 13.61
C ALA A 18 12.92 -12.67 13.23
N MET A 19 11.99 -12.87 14.20
CA MET A 19 10.57 -12.66 13.95
C MET A 19 10.25 -11.22 13.53
N VAL A 20 10.90 -10.21 14.12
CA VAL A 20 10.72 -8.80 13.71
C VAL A 20 11.17 -8.57 12.27
N VAL A 21 12.33 -9.11 11.88
CA VAL A 21 12.92 -8.89 10.54
C VAL A 21 12.08 -9.54 9.43
N PHE A 22 11.49 -10.71 9.69
CA PHE A 22 10.70 -11.43 8.69
C PHE A 22 9.23 -11.01 8.63
N GLN A 23 8.78 -10.09 9.50
CA GLN A 23 7.39 -9.69 9.54
C GLN A 23 7.04 -8.71 8.41
N ALA A 24 6.18 -9.11 7.48
CA ALA A 24 5.73 -8.26 6.38
C ALA A 24 4.76 -7.14 6.80
N ASN A 25 3.96 -7.37 7.86
CA ASN A 25 3.00 -6.40 8.35
C ASN A 25 3.67 -5.44 9.35
N PRO A 26 3.73 -4.12 9.08
CA PRO A 26 4.42 -3.15 9.92
C PRO A 26 3.83 -3.05 11.33
N TYR A 27 2.52 -3.27 11.50
CA TYR A 27 1.88 -3.25 12.82
C TYR A 27 2.31 -4.45 13.67
N GLN A 28 2.35 -5.65 13.07
CA GLN A 28 2.83 -6.84 13.78
C GLN A 28 4.34 -6.74 14.07
N ALA A 29 5.12 -6.20 13.13
CA ALA A 29 6.55 -5.96 13.34
C ALA A 29 6.80 -5.03 14.53
N LEU A 30 5.97 -3.99 14.67
CA LEU A 30 6.03 -3.05 15.77
C LEU A 30 5.70 -3.68 17.13
N ILE A 31 4.68 -4.54 17.19
CA ILE A 31 4.35 -5.29 18.41
C ILE A 31 5.52 -6.20 18.79
N MET A 32 6.05 -6.96 17.83
CA MET A 32 7.20 -7.84 18.04
C MET A 32 8.46 -7.07 18.46
N ARG A 33 8.65 -5.83 17.96
CA ARG A 33 9.73 -4.94 18.38
C ARG A 33 9.61 -4.54 19.85
N GLY A 34 8.39 -4.31 20.33
CA GLY A 34 8.13 -4.07 21.75
C GLY A 34 8.50 -5.28 22.63
N ILE A 35 8.17 -6.49 22.17
CA ILE A 35 8.53 -7.74 22.86
C ILE A 35 10.06 -7.94 22.88
N LEU A 36 10.74 -7.72 21.75
CA LEU A 36 12.18 -7.85 21.66
C LEU A 36 12.90 -7.00 22.71
N GLY A 37 12.51 -5.73 22.86
CA GLY A 37 13.19 -4.88 23.82
C GLY A 37 12.71 -5.03 25.27
N SER A 38 11.49 -5.54 25.52
CA SER A 38 11.11 -5.93 26.88
C SER A 38 11.93 -7.13 27.37
N LEU A 39 12.24 -8.08 26.47
CA LEU A 39 13.20 -9.16 26.73
C LEU A 39 14.62 -8.62 26.97
N ALA A 40 15.06 -7.62 26.19
CA ALA A 40 16.36 -6.99 26.39
C ALA A 40 16.46 -6.30 27.78
N ALA A 41 15.44 -5.52 28.17
CA ALA A 41 15.38 -4.90 29.49
C ALA A 41 15.39 -5.94 30.63
N LEU A 42 14.66 -7.04 30.48
CA LEU A 42 14.67 -8.15 31.44
C LEU A 42 16.07 -8.77 31.58
N ILE A 43 16.76 -9.00 30.46
CA ILE A 43 18.13 -9.54 30.46
C ILE A 43 19.09 -8.57 31.17
N TYR A 44 19.01 -7.27 30.88
CA TYR A 44 19.83 -6.28 31.55
C TYR A 44 19.58 -6.25 33.06
N ALA A 45 18.33 -6.33 33.50
CA ALA A 45 17.99 -6.39 34.93
C ALA A 45 18.53 -7.67 35.59
N MET A 46 18.39 -8.82 34.93
CA MET A 46 18.92 -10.11 35.38
C MET A 46 20.45 -10.13 35.53
N LEU A 47 21.15 -9.38 34.69
CA LEU A 47 22.62 -9.25 34.73
C LEU A 47 23.10 -8.17 35.71
N GLY A 48 22.19 -7.55 36.48
CA GLY A 48 22.52 -6.53 37.48
C GLY A 48 22.60 -5.09 36.94
N GLY A 49 22.29 -4.89 35.66
CA GLY A 49 22.27 -3.57 35.02
C GLY A 49 20.91 -2.89 35.15
N ALA A 50 20.50 -2.53 36.37
CA ALA A 50 19.18 -1.93 36.62
C ALA A 50 18.97 -0.61 35.86
N ASP A 51 19.97 0.28 35.85
CA ASP A 51 19.88 1.56 35.15
C ASP A 51 19.80 1.36 33.62
N VAL A 52 20.56 0.40 33.10
CA VAL A 52 20.53 0.05 31.67
C VAL A 52 19.17 -0.54 31.29
N ALA A 53 18.62 -1.44 32.11
CA ALA A 53 17.30 -2.01 31.92
C ALA A 53 16.19 -0.95 31.88
N LEU A 54 16.25 0.03 32.78
CA LEU A 54 15.30 1.14 32.82
C LEU A 54 15.38 1.99 31.54
N THR A 55 16.59 2.32 31.08
CA THR A 55 16.78 3.10 29.84
C THR A 55 16.36 2.33 28.59
N GLU A 56 16.59 1.01 28.54
CA GLU A 56 16.11 0.16 27.45
C GLU A 56 14.57 0.12 27.43
N ALA A 57 13.93 -0.05 28.59
CA ALA A 57 12.47 -0.02 28.66
C ALA A 57 11.89 1.34 28.24
N LEU A 58 12.43 2.46 28.74
CA LEU A 58 11.86 3.78 28.47
C LEU A 58 12.26 4.34 27.10
N VAL A 59 13.55 4.43 26.83
CA VAL A 59 14.08 5.08 25.62
C VAL A 59 14.22 4.06 24.49
N GLY A 60 14.74 2.87 24.80
CA GLY A 60 14.95 1.80 23.82
C GLY A 60 13.65 1.23 23.23
N THR A 61 12.63 1.02 24.05
CA THR A 61 11.36 0.41 23.62
C THR A 61 10.20 1.36 23.56
N MET A 62 9.82 2.02 24.67
CA MET A 62 8.59 2.82 24.69
C MET A 62 8.68 4.00 23.71
N LEU A 63 9.78 4.75 23.73
CA LEU A 63 9.97 5.88 22.82
C LEU A 63 10.11 5.40 21.36
N ALA A 64 10.95 4.39 21.10
CA ALA A 64 11.15 3.88 19.74
C ALA A 64 9.85 3.32 19.13
N VAL A 65 9.08 2.54 19.91
CA VAL A 65 7.77 2.01 19.49
C VAL A 65 6.79 3.14 19.24
N THR A 66 6.76 4.16 20.08
CA THR A 66 5.88 5.32 19.91
C THR A 66 6.21 6.10 18.64
N LEU A 67 7.49 6.43 18.43
CA LEU A 67 7.92 7.12 17.21
C LEU A 67 7.66 6.29 15.96
N TYR A 68 7.88 4.98 16.01
CA TYR A 68 7.60 4.11 14.89
C TYR A 68 6.10 3.97 14.62
N ALA A 69 5.26 3.91 15.67
CA ALA A 69 3.80 3.94 15.52
C ALA A 69 3.33 5.21 14.80
N VAL A 70 3.87 6.37 15.21
CA VAL A 70 3.58 7.66 14.57
C VAL A 70 4.08 7.67 13.12
N ALA A 71 5.30 7.18 12.87
CA ALA A 71 5.89 7.10 11.54
C ALA A 71 5.02 6.24 10.61
N VAL A 72 4.71 5.00 11.01
CA VAL A 72 3.84 4.08 10.24
C VAL A 72 2.50 4.71 9.96
N ARG A 73 1.85 5.29 10.98
CA ARG A 73 0.56 5.95 10.81
C ARG A 73 0.64 7.14 9.84
N SER A 74 1.75 7.86 9.83
CA SER A 74 1.95 9.03 8.97
C SER A 74 2.40 8.69 7.55
N SER A 75 3.01 7.52 7.33
CA SER A 75 3.61 7.12 6.05
C SER A 75 2.67 6.34 5.13
N LEU A 76 1.46 6.00 5.58
CA LEU A 76 0.48 5.25 4.79
C LEU A 76 -0.17 6.16 3.74
N VAL A 77 0.42 6.19 2.55
CA VAL A 77 -0.07 6.96 1.39
C VAL A 77 -0.37 6.04 0.22
N MET A 78 -1.57 6.17 -0.34
CA MET A 78 -1.95 5.58 -1.61
C MET A 78 -1.80 6.63 -2.71
N ARG A 79 -0.79 6.43 -3.57
CA ARG A 79 -0.58 7.22 -4.79
C ARG A 79 -1.42 6.67 -5.94
N LEU A 80 -2.33 7.47 -6.47
CA LEU A 80 -3.22 7.14 -7.58
C LEU A 80 -2.85 7.98 -8.80
N GLY A 81 -2.48 7.33 -9.90
CA GLY A 81 -2.17 7.98 -11.16
C GLY A 81 -3.43 8.38 -11.95
N VAL A 82 -3.45 9.58 -12.53
CA VAL A 82 -4.52 10.08 -13.42
C VAL A 82 -3.92 10.74 -14.66
N LEU A 83 -4.60 10.70 -15.81
CA LEU A 83 -4.14 11.38 -17.03
C LEU A 83 -4.36 12.91 -16.92
N GLN A 84 -3.55 13.75 -17.58
CA GLN A 84 -3.55 15.21 -17.44
C GLN A 84 -4.58 15.90 -18.37
N GLU A 85 -4.78 15.40 -19.59
CA GLU A 85 -5.76 15.95 -20.54
C GLU A 85 -7.21 15.59 -20.15
N GLU A 86 -7.39 14.36 -19.70
CA GLU A 86 -8.64 13.85 -19.09
C GLU A 86 -8.59 13.95 -17.58
N GLY A 87 -7.70 14.82 -17.08
CA GLY A 87 -7.56 15.11 -15.68
C GLY A 87 -8.94 15.20 -15.09
N MET A 88 -9.13 14.42 -14.02
CA MET A 88 -10.06 14.74 -12.95
C MET A 88 -9.65 16.11 -12.37
N LYS A 89 -9.64 17.15 -13.21
CA LYS A 89 -9.97 18.49 -12.82
C LYS A 89 -11.25 18.33 -12.01
N PRO A 90 -11.49 19.18 -11.02
CA PRO A 90 -12.74 19.23 -10.30
C PRO A 90 -13.95 19.62 -11.20
N SER A 91 -14.06 19.08 -12.43
CA SER A 91 -15.32 18.99 -13.15
C SER A 91 -16.28 18.18 -12.28
N LEU A 92 -17.54 18.62 -12.27
CA LEU A 92 -18.59 18.20 -11.32
C LEU A 92 -18.75 16.68 -11.17
N GLN A 93 -18.30 15.88 -12.15
CA GLN A 93 -18.48 14.44 -12.19
C GLN A 93 -17.39 13.65 -11.45
N GLY A 94 -16.20 14.23 -11.29
CA GLY A 94 -15.04 13.58 -10.68
C GLY A 94 -14.88 13.78 -9.17
N GLN A 95 -15.34 14.93 -8.67
CA GLN A 95 -15.30 15.26 -7.25
C GLN A 95 -16.01 14.23 -6.35
N PRO A 96 -17.24 13.75 -6.66
CA PRO A 96 -17.92 12.81 -5.77
C PRO A 96 -17.17 11.47 -5.63
N LEU A 97 -16.54 10.96 -6.70
CA LEU A 97 -15.71 9.76 -6.63
C LEU A 97 -14.44 10.02 -5.79
N LEU A 98 -13.76 11.15 -5.99
CA LEU A 98 -12.57 11.48 -5.20
C LEU A 98 -12.87 11.67 -3.72
N ASP A 99 -13.99 12.32 -3.38
CA ASP A 99 -14.40 12.49 -1.99
C ASP A 99 -14.84 11.18 -1.37
N TYR A 100 -15.51 10.31 -2.14
CA TYR A 100 -15.81 8.95 -1.72
C TYR A 100 -14.53 8.16 -1.44
N LEU A 101 -13.58 8.14 -2.38
CA LEU A 101 -12.28 7.47 -2.22
C LEU A 101 -11.50 8.00 -1.02
N ARG A 102 -11.46 9.32 -0.82
CA ARG A 102 -10.84 9.93 0.37
C ARG A 102 -11.53 9.47 1.65
N SER A 103 -12.87 9.40 1.67
CA SER A 103 -13.63 8.96 2.84
C SER A 103 -13.41 7.49 3.17
N LEU A 104 -13.33 6.64 2.14
CA LEU A 104 -13.02 5.22 2.22
C LEU A 104 -11.60 5.01 2.73
N LEU A 105 -10.61 5.62 2.09
CA LEU A 105 -9.19 5.48 2.46
C LEU A 105 -8.90 6.03 3.86
N LYS A 106 -9.58 7.10 4.28
CA LYS A 106 -9.46 7.66 5.63
C LYS A 106 -9.89 6.66 6.71
N ARG A 107 -10.89 5.79 6.47
CA ARG A 107 -11.26 4.72 7.41
C ARG A 107 -10.14 3.71 7.61
N TYR A 108 -9.33 3.48 6.58
CA TYR A 108 -8.16 2.62 6.61
C TYR A 108 -6.86 3.36 6.94
N GLN A 109 -6.94 4.62 7.42
CA GLN A 109 -5.79 5.48 7.75
C GLN A 109 -4.84 5.75 6.56
N LEU A 110 -5.29 5.54 5.33
CA LEU A 110 -4.55 5.81 4.11
C LEU A 110 -4.83 7.24 3.64
N ARG A 111 -3.78 7.96 3.24
CA ARG A 111 -3.90 9.25 2.55
C ARG A 111 -3.91 9.03 1.04
N LEU A 112 -4.85 9.66 0.34
CA LEU A 112 -4.89 9.64 -1.12
C LEU A 112 -4.01 10.77 -1.68
N GLU A 113 -3.04 10.42 -2.51
CA GLU A 113 -2.21 11.35 -3.29
C GLU A 113 -2.49 11.12 -4.77
N LEU A 114 -2.91 12.16 -5.49
CA LEU A 114 -3.12 12.08 -6.94
C LEU A 114 -1.85 12.52 -7.65
N VAL A 115 -1.41 11.72 -8.62
CA VAL A 115 -0.25 12.02 -9.47
C VAL A 115 -0.74 12.10 -10.92
N SER A 116 -0.59 13.26 -11.54
CA SER A 116 -1.04 13.49 -12.92
C SER A 116 0.06 13.18 -13.94
N TYR A 117 -0.29 12.50 -15.01
CA TYR A 117 0.62 12.10 -16.10
C TYR A 117 0.11 12.63 -17.44
N THR A 118 1.02 13.05 -18.33
CA THR A 118 0.67 13.59 -19.65
C THR A 118 0.14 12.52 -20.61
N ASP A 119 0.64 11.29 -20.50
CA ASP A 119 0.42 10.24 -21.48
C ASP A 119 -0.02 8.94 -20.81
N GLN A 120 -0.93 8.19 -21.47
CA GLN A 120 -1.34 6.87 -20.98
C GLN A 120 -0.14 5.91 -20.89
N ARG A 121 0.83 6.02 -21.81
CA ARG A 121 2.06 5.21 -21.77
C ARG A 121 2.89 5.47 -20.50
N THR A 122 3.07 6.74 -20.12
CA THR A 122 3.84 7.09 -18.91
C THR A 122 3.07 6.71 -17.63
N LEU A 123 1.74 6.79 -17.66
CA LEU A 123 0.86 6.34 -16.57
C LEU A 123 0.95 4.81 -16.33
N HIS A 124 0.85 4.00 -17.38
CA HIS A 124 1.03 2.54 -17.27
C HIS A 124 2.47 2.16 -16.89
N GLN A 125 3.46 2.89 -17.41
CA GLN A 125 4.86 2.68 -17.04
C GLN A 125 5.09 2.98 -15.55
N ALA A 126 4.51 4.05 -15.00
CA ALA A 126 4.60 4.38 -13.59
C ALA A 126 3.99 3.30 -12.68
N LEU A 127 2.90 2.65 -13.13
CA LEU A 127 2.30 1.52 -12.43
C LEU A 127 3.23 0.29 -12.45
N ALA A 128 3.80 -0.04 -13.61
CA ALA A 128 4.75 -1.13 -13.77
C ALA A 128 6.03 -0.90 -12.96
N ALA A 129 6.53 0.34 -12.93
CA ALA A 129 7.67 0.80 -12.15
C ALA A 129 7.38 0.91 -10.64
N LYS A 130 6.13 0.68 -10.20
CA LYS A 130 5.66 0.77 -8.81
C LYS A 130 5.75 2.18 -8.21
N GLU A 131 5.81 3.22 -9.03
CA GLU A 131 5.78 4.61 -8.57
C GLU A 131 4.40 5.01 -8.05
N VAL A 132 3.36 4.42 -8.63
CA VAL A 132 1.96 4.55 -8.19
C VAL A 132 1.41 3.18 -7.74
N HIS A 133 0.38 3.23 -6.90
CA HIS A 133 -0.27 2.04 -6.33
C HIS A 133 -1.49 1.60 -7.17
N GLY A 134 -2.04 2.53 -7.94
CA GLY A 134 -3.06 2.28 -8.95
C GLY A 134 -3.17 3.43 -9.92
N ILE A 135 -3.95 3.23 -10.97
CA ILE A 135 -4.26 4.23 -11.99
C ILE A 135 -5.78 4.28 -12.21
N CYS A 136 -6.32 5.46 -12.51
CA CYS A 136 -7.70 5.62 -12.95
C CYS A 136 -7.71 5.73 -14.47
N LEU A 137 -8.45 4.84 -15.12
CA LEU A 137 -8.67 4.85 -16.56
C LEU A 137 -10.11 5.32 -16.82
N PRO A 138 -10.31 6.33 -17.69
CA PRO A 138 -11.64 6.64 -18.17
C PRO A 138 -12.20 5.42 -18.92
N SER A 139 -13.51 5.21 -18.85
CA SER A 139 -14.12 4.14 -19.67
C SER A 139 -13.89 4.47 -21.14
N ALA A 140 -13.23 3.55 -21.85
CA ALA A 140 -12.91 3.68 -23.25
C ALA A 140 -14.15 3.37 -24.08
N VAL A 141 -15.08 4.32 -24.18
CA VAL A 141 -16.04 4.34 -25.30
C VAL A 141 -16.22 5.78 -25.78
N GLU A 142 -15.36 6.17 -26.72
CA GLU A 142 -15.79 7.12 -27.74
C GLU A 142 -16.89 6.44 -28.58
N GLN A 143 -18.06 7.09 -28.65
CA GLN A 143 -19.12 6.94 -29.65
C GLN A 143 -20.10 5.74 -29.48
N THR A 144 -21.29 6.02 -28.93
CA THR A 144 -22.55 6.15 -29.70
C THR A 144 -23.68 6.57 -28.76
N TYR A 145 -24.58 7.42 -29.26
CA TYR A 145 -25.79 7.86 -28.57
C TYR A 145 -26.61 6.63 -28.10
N ASP A 146 -27.13 6.67 -26.86
CA ASP A 146 -28.05 5.71 -26.22
C ASP A 146 -27.50 4.48 -25.45
N SER A 147 -26.50 4.64 -24.56
CA SER A 147 -26.41 3.78 -23.37
C SER A 147 -25.80 4.47 -22.14
N ASP A 148 -26.36 4.08 -21.01
CA ASP A 148 -26.12 4.54 -19.64
C ASP A 148 -24.62 4.66 -19.30
N GLY A 149 -24.25 5.76 -18.63
CA GLY A 149 -22.87 6.22 -18.47
C GLY A 149 -21.97 5.20 -17.79
N ASP A 150 -21.05 4.63 -18.56
CA ASP A 150 -20.16 3.57 -18.11
C ASP A 150 -19.16 4.09 -17.05
N ALA A 151 -19.06 3.37 -15.93
CA ALA A 151 -18.33 3.83 -14.74
C ALA A 151 -16.81 3.80 -14.96
N PRO A 152 -16.04 4.76 -14.42
CA PRO A 152 -14.58 4.78 -14.53
C PRO A 152 -13.94 3.53 -13.90
N CYS A 153 -12.86 3.03 -14.49
CA CYS A 153 -12.16 1.83 -14.00
C CYS A 153 -10.88 2.20 -13.23
N ILE A 154 -10.75 1.68 -12.01
CA ILE A 154 -9.58 1.84 -11.14
C ILE A 154 -8.76 0.56 -11.16
N LEU A 155 -7.55 0.66 -11.68
CA LEU A 155 -6.64 -0.47 -11.81
C LEU A 155 -5.59 -0.42 -10.70
N LEU A 156 -5.53 -1.46 -9.85
CA LEU A 156 -4.77 -1.50 -8.61
C LEU A 156 -3.69 -2.56 -8.67
N ARG A 157 -2.46 -2.22 -8.27
CA ARG A 157 -1.35 -3.20 -8.20
C ARG A 157 -1.31 -3.95 -6.87
N VAL A 158 -1.77 -3.32 -5.79
CA VAL A 158 -1.66 -3.86 -4.43
C VAL A 158 -2.88 -4.73 -4.14
N PRO A 159 -2.73 -6.06 -3.92
CA PRO A 159 -3.87 -6.95 -3.69
C PRO A 159 -4.77 -6.51 -2.54
N ARG A 160 -4.15 -6.04 -1.45
CA ARG A 160 -4.89 -5.54 -0.30
C ARG A 160 -5.74 -4.30 -0.61
N LEU A 161 -5.28 -3.41 -1.49
CA LEU A 161 -6.08 -2.26 -1.92
C LEU A 161 -7.23 -2.73 -2.82
N TYR A 162 -6.99 -3.71 -3.69
CA TYR A 162 -8.03 -4.31 -4.51
C TYR A 162 -9.13 -4.93 -3.66
N GLU A 163 -8.80 -5.72 -2.63
CA GLU A 163 -9.79 -6.29 -1.71
C GLU A 163 -10.66 -5.23 -1.03
N ILE A 164 -10.03 -4.14 -0.57
CA ILE A 164 -10.75 -3.02 0.07
C ILE A 164 -11.71 -2.35 -0.92
N PHE A 165 -11.24 -2.10 -2.14
CA PHE A 165 -12.05 -1.44 -3.17
C PHE A 165 -13.17 -2.37 -3.65
N ALA A 166 -12.91 -3.64 -3.89
CA ALA A 166 -13.91 -4.61 -4.30
C ALA A 166 -15.02 -4.81 -3.23
N ALA A 167 -14.69 -4.65 -1.95
CA ALA A 167 -15.65 -4.80 -0.85
C ALA A 167 -16.52 -3.55 -0.62
N GLU A 168 -15.95 -2.35 -0.79
CA GLU A 168 -16.63 -1.10 -0.42
C GLU A 168 -17.03 -0.21 -1.59
N LEU A 169 -16.37 -0.31 -2.75
CA LEU A 169 -16.65 0.52 -3.91
C LEU A 169 -17.93 0.04 -4.61
N PRO A 170 -19.00 0.86 -4.68
CA PRO A 170 -20.19 0.50 -5.43
C PRO A 170 -19.89 0.53 -6.93
N GLY A 171 -20.29 -0.51 -7.67
CA GLY A 171 -20.05 -0.60 -9.12
C GLY A 171 -20.69 0.53 -9.94
N ALA A 172 -21.66 1.25 -9.37
CA ALA A 172 -22.25 2.45 -9.97
C ALA A 172 -21.33 3.68 -9.95
N ILE A 173 -20.26 3.67 -9.15
CA ILE A 173 -19.34 4.82 -9.00
C ILE A 173 -18.02 4.55 -9.74
N ALA A 174 -17.48 3.33 -9.63
CA ALA A 174 -16.29 2.90 -10.35
C ALA A 174 -16.14 1.38 -10.29
N GLU A 175 -15.55 0.79 -11.32
CA GLU A 175 -15.09 -0.60 -11.29
C GLU A 175 -13.65 -0.66 -10.75
N SER A 176 -13.29 -1.74 -10.05
CA SER A 176 -11.89 -1.98 -9.65
C SER A 176 -11.35 -3.28 -10.23
N ARG A 177 -10.11 -3.25 -10.74
CA ARG A 177 -9.42 -4.42 -11.29
C ARG A 177 -8.03 -4.55 -10.69
N LEU A 178 -7.61 -5.79 -10.44
CA LEU A 178 -6.25 -6.08 -10.01
C LEU A 178 -5.34 -6.11 -11.25
N TYR A 179 -4.25 -5.35 -11.21
CA TYR A 179 -3.23 -5.37 -12.25
C TYR A 179 -2.57 -6.75 -12.29
N SER A 180 -2.75 -7.46 -13.41
CA SER A 180 -1.92 -8.60 -13.75
C SER A 180 -0.75 -8.14 -14.61
N PRO A 181 0.50 -8.55 -14.35
CA PRO A 181 1.63 -8.21 -15.20
C PRO A 181 1.50 -8.74 -16.64
N GLU A 182 0.54 -9.64 -16.91
CA GLU A 182 0.20 -10.11 -18.25
C GLU A 182 -0.55 -9.05 -19.10
N ASP A 183 -1.24 -8.08 -18.47
CA ASP A 183 -1.88 -6.94 -19.16
C ASP A 183 -0.87 -5.90 -19.68
N ALA A 184 0.41 -6.07 -19.35
CA ALA A 184 1.50 -5.23 -19.86
C ALA A 184 2.05 -5.72 -21.20
N ALA A 185 1.55 -6.84 -21.73
CA ALA A 185 1.92 -7.31 -23.04
C ALA A 185 1.49 -6.26 -24.09
N PRO A 186 2.40 -5.83 -24.99
CA PRO A 186 2.02 -4.92 -26.06
C PRO A 186 0.91 -5.59 -26.87
N LEU A 187 -0.19 -4.84 -27.08
CA LEU A 187 -1.26 -5.17 -28.03
C LEU A 187 -0.66 -5.91 -29.24
N PRO A 188 -1.16 -7.11 -29.61
CA PRO A 188 -0.73 -7.74 -30.85
C PRO A 188 -1.03 -6.76 -31.98
N LYS A 189 0.01 -6.38 -32.72
CA LYS A 189 -0.10 -5.55 -33.91
C LYS A 189 -1.19 -6.16 -34.79
N THR A 190 -2.24 -5.40 -35.05
CA THR A 190 -3.27 -5.73 -36.04
C THR A 190 -2.55 -6.15 -37.33
N PRO A 191 -2.83 -7.32 -37.90
CA PRO A 191 -2.29 -7.66 -39.21
C PRO A 191 -2.89 -6.66 -40.21
N THR A 192 -2.03 -5.78 -40.71
CA THR A 192 -2.25 -5.00 -41.93
C THR A 192 -2.74 -5.95 -43.01
N LEU A 193 -4.01 -5.80 -43.40
CA LEU A 193 -4.53 -6.30 -44.67
C LEU A 193 -3.70 -5.64 -45.78
N THR A 194 -2.72 -6.36 -46.31
CA THR A 194 -2.19 -6.09 -47.64
C THR A 194 -3.29 -6.44 -48.64
N GLU A 195 -4.03 -5.42 -49.07
CA GLU A 195 -4.49 -5.34 -50.45
C GLU A 195 -3.25 -5.43 -51.35
N GLU A 196 -3.18 -6.47 -52.18
CA GLU A 196 -2.37 -6.47 -53.40
C GLU A 196 -3.27 -7.03 -54.50
N HIS A 197 -3.56 -6.15 -55.47
CA HIS A 197 -4.17 -6.44 -56.75
C HIS A 197 -3.31 -7.43 -57.55
N GLY A 198 -3.97 -8.33 -58.26
CA GLY A 198 -3.39 -9.22 -59.28
C GLY A 198 -4.43 -10.13 -59.89
#